data_AF-A0A239IFF6-F1
#
_entry.id   AF-A0A239IFF6-F1
#
_cell.length_a   1.000
_cell.length_b   1.000
_cell.length_c   1.000
_cell.angle_alpha   90.00
_cell.angle_beta   90.00
_cell.angle_gamma   90.00
#
_symmetry.space_group_name_H-M   'P 1'
#
loop_
_entity.id
_entity.type
_entity.pdbx_description
1 polymer ?
#
loop_
_entity_poly.entity_id
_entity_poly.type
_entity_poly.pdbx_seq_one_letter_code
_entity_poly.pdbx_strand_id
1 'polypeptide(L)'
;MGAGYGDELDPAGFDATLADAWHRFESNLAVHVATMPEGTYITITSAQASHGQRGQRPYVDLVAVDAERMVCVAALPSYLYPEDPDRISFDRRLHGLGWSEPGKPTVDGTVMDYTLDGVRDEADLLATVAVATFREVWNVPHPSFLSAWTVGPGESGSGPVALAHVTVDERPRSVTPRTSTPSADSLPTELRSLHTFCELIGHRVDAATVLSVCGSADLGELRVIARAHARDCAEHADRCRTAGSEISSRVWRRQARSWLHTADSLRAGGDTRPSEPESGARPSGPDSAAKSAGS
;
A
#
# COMPACT_ATOMS: atom_id res chain seq x y z
N MET A 1 -2.04 -42.05 -29.09
CA MET A 1 -2.64 -40.76 -29.48
C MET A 1 -3.53 -40.34 -28.33
N GLY A 2 -3.16 -39.26 -27.64
CA GLY A 2 -3.82 -38.83 -26.40
C GLY A 2 -3.05 -37.65 -25.81
N ALA A 3 -3.05 -36.53 -26.53
CA ALA A 3 -2.60 -35.26 -26.01
C ALA A 3 -3.76 -34.62 -25.26
N GLY A 4 -3.57 -34.37 -23.97
CA GLY A 4 -4.46 -33.59 -23.13
C GLY A 4 -3.61 -32.68 -22.26
N TYR A 5 -3.06 -31.62 -22.87
CA TYR A 5 -2.48 -30.50 -22.12
C TYR A 5 -3.64 -29.57 -21.77
N GLY A 6 -4.20 -29.73 -20.57
CA GLY A 6 -4.98 -28.70 -19.93
C GLY A 6 -4.00 -27.79 -19.20
N ASP A 7 -3.72 -26.63 -19.79
CA ASP A 7 -3.01 -25.53 -19.15
C ASP A 7 -3.95 -24.97 -18.05
N GLU A 8 -3.82 -25.53 -16.85
CA GLU A 8 -4.45 -24.99 -15.65
C GLU A 8 -3.71 -23.69 -15.34
N LEU A 9 -4.35 -22.56 -15.62
CA LEU A 9 -3.84 -21.22 -15.33
C LEU A 9 -3.43 -21.14 -13.86
N ASP A 10 -2.13 -21.19 -13.57
CA ASP A 10 -1.59 -21.09 -12.23
C ASP A 10 -1.89 -19.67 -11.67
N PRO A 11 -2.78 -19.55 -10.66
CA PRO A 11 -3.13 -18.25 -10.09
C PRO A 11 -1.91 -17.53 -9.49
N ALA A 12 -0.92 -18.27 -9.01
CA ALA A 12 0.31 -17.67 -8.49
C ALA A 12 1.15 -17.01 -9.59
N GLY A 13 1.15 -17.58 -10.81
CA GLY A 13 1.82 -17.00 -11.98
C GLY A 13 1.13 -15.74 -12.50
N PHE A 14 -0.20 -15.71 -12.45
CA PHE A 14 -0.98 -14.52 -12.82
C PHE A 14 -0.75 -13.36 -11.84
N ASP A 15 -0.82 -13.64 -10.52
CA ASP A 15 -0.60 -12.62 -9.48
C ASP A 15 0.82 -12.06 -9.53
N ALA A 16 1.83 -12.90 -9.77
CA ALA A 16 3.21 -12.46 -9.95
C ALA A 16 3.37 -11.55 -11.19
N THR A 17 2.71 -11.89 -12.29
CA THR A 17 2.73 -11.07 -13.53
C THR A 17 2.05 -9.72 -13.33
N LEU A 18 0.93 -9.70 -12.60
CA LEU A 18 0.22 -8.48 -12.25
C LEU A 18 1.05 -7.57 -11.33
N ALA A 19 1.70 -8.15 -10.31
CA ALA A 19 2.57 -7.41 -9.40
C ALA A 19 3.77 -6.79 -10.13
N ASP A 20 4.41 -7.54 -11.04
CA ASP A 20 5.51 -7.06 -11.87
C ASP A 20 5.07 -5.92 -12.81
N ALA A 21 3.87 -6.00 -13.39
CA ALA A 21 3.32 -4.92 -14.21
C ALA A 21 3.14 -3.61 -13.40
N TRP A 22 2.58 -3.70 -12.19
CA TRP A 22 2.42 -2.53 -11.30
C TRP A 22 3.76 -1.96 -10.85
N HIS A 23 4.68 -2.82 -10.41
CA HIS A 23 6.02 -2.40 -9.99
C HIS A 23 6.77 -1.68 -11.12
N ARG A 24 6.67 -2.17 -12.36
CA ARG A 24 7.26 -1.51 -13.53
C ARG A 24 6.66 -0.13 -13.78
N PHE A 25 5.34 -0.03 -13.76
CA PHE A 25 4.65 1.25 -13.93
C PHE A 25 5.09 2.27 -12.87
N GLU A 26 5.14 1.83 -11.61
CA GLU A 26 5.56 2.65 -10.46
C GLU A 26 7.00 3.13 -10.60
N SER A 27 7.94 2.21 -10.90
CA SER A 27 9.35 2.55 -11.08
C SER A 27 9.57 3.52 -12.24
N ASN A 28 8.87 3.31 -13.36
CA ASN A 28 8.95 4.23 -14.51
C ASN A 28 8.37 5.60 -14.19
N LEU A 29 7.27 5.65 -13.42
CA LEU A 29 6.68 6.90 -12.97
C LEU A 29 7.65 7.66 -12.04
N ALA A 30 8.28 6.98 -11.09
CA ALA A 30 9.25 7.58 -10.18
C ALA A 30 10.43 8.21 -10.94
N VAL A 31 10.99 7.47 -11.92
CA VAL A 31 12.06 7.99 -12.79
C VAL A 31 11.59 9.21 -13.58
N HIS A 32 10.38 9.17 -14.14
CA HIS A 32 9.82 10.31 -14.85
C HIS A 32 9.70 11.52 -13.93
N VAL A 33 9.07 11.36 -12.77
CA VAL A 33 8.82 12.42 -11.78
C VAL A 33 10.13 13.05 -11.29
N ALA A 34 11.16 12.26 -11.02
CA ALA A 34 12.47 12.76 -10.59
C ALA A 34 13.14 13.66 -11.65
N THR A 35 12.82 13.45 -12.94
CA THR A 35 13.44 14.15 -14.07
C THR A 35 12.56 15.24 -14.69
N MET A 36 11.34 15.42 -14.19
CA MET A 36 10.39 16.41 -14.72
C MET A 36 10.94 17.84 -14.68
N PRO A 37 10.97 18.58 -15.80
CA PRO A 37 11.37 19.98 -15.75
C PRO A 37 10.43 20.82 -14.87
N GLU A 38 10.93 21.93 -14.33
CA GLU A 38 10.09 22.87 -13.57
C GLU A 38 8.95 23.43 -14.43
N GLY A 39 7.80 23.66 -13.82
CA GLY A 39 6.59 24.12 -14.49
C GLY A 39 5.90 23.07 -15.37
N THR A 40 6.34 21.80 -15.30
CA THR A 40 5.69 20.69 -16.01
C THR A 40 4.77 19.90 -15.10
N TYR A 41 3.80 19.21 -15.69
CA TYR A 41 3.00 18.24 -14.97
C TYR A 41 2.76 16.99 -15.81
N ILE A 42 2.55 15.86 -15.13
CA ILE A 42 2.09 14.61 -15.73
C ILE A 42 0.73 14.27 -15.15
N THR A 43 -0.24 14.03 -16.02
CA THR A 43 -1.57 13.55 -15.68
C THR A 43 -1.66 12.07 -15.97
N ILE A 44 -1.95 11.27 -14.96
CA ILE A 44 -2.29 9.86 -15.09
C ILE A 44 -3.81 9.76 -15.02
N THR A 45 -4.43 9.12 -15.99
CA THR A 45 -5.88 8.96 -16.06
C THR A 45 -6.25 7.50 -16.26
N SER A 46 -7.27 7.03 -15.54
CA SER A 46 -7.85 5.71 -15.78
C SER A 46 -8.79 5.72 -16.99
N ALA A 47 -8.61 4.78 -17.91
CA ALA A 47 -9.51 4.52 -19.03
C ALA A 47 -10.86 3.94 -18.55
N GLN A 48 -10.90 3.34 -17.35
CA GLN A 48 -12.14 2.87 -16.74
C GLN A 48 -12.91 4.05 -16.14
N ALA A 49 -14.07 4.33 -16.72
CA ALA A 49 -15.16 4.96 -15.97
C ALA A 49 -15.93 3.85 -15.25
N SER A 50 -16.23 4.00 -13.96
CA SER A 50 -17.09 3.07 -13.23
C SER A 50 -18.44 2.88 -13.95
N HIS A 51 -19.04 1.70 -13.81
CA HIS A 51 -20.26 1.32 -14.53
C HIS A 51 -21.40 2.35 -14.36
N GLY A 52 -21.97 2.81 -15.48
CA GLY A 52 -23.22 3.56 -15.51
C GLY A 52 -23.12 5.09 -15.57
N GLN A 53 -21.93 5.69 -15.54
CA GLN A 53 -21.77 7.15 -15.54
C GLN A 53 -20.88 7.63 -16.71
N ARG A 54 -21.43 8.50 -17.58
CA ARG A 54 -20.64 9.28 -18.56
C ARG A 54 -20.25 10.61 -17.90
N GLY A 55 -18.96 10.93 -17.82
CA GLY A 55 -18.57 12.34 -17.62
C GLY A 55 -17.17 12.67 -17.09
N GLN A 56 -16.59 11.91 -16.16
CA GLN A 56 -15.30 12.23 -15.56
C GLN A 56 -14.53 10.92 -15.25
N ARG A 57 -13.20 10.93 -15.37
CA ARG A 57 -12.33 9.75 -15.15
C ARG A 57 -11.43 9.98 -13.94
N PRO A 58 -11.12 8.93 -13.15
CA PRO A 58 -10.11 9.04 -12.10
C PRO A 58 -8.79 9.54 -12.67
N TYR A 59 -8.21 10.53 -12.01
CA TYR A 59 -6.90 11.06 -12.37
C TYR A 59 -6.04 11.37 -11.15
N VAL A 60 -4.73 11.33 -11.37
CA VAL A 60 -3.70 11.87 -10.49
C VAL A 60 -2.78 12.74 -11.33
N ASP A 61 -2.59 13.99 -10.91
CA ASP A 61 -1.59 14.89 -11.46
C ASP A 61 -0.39 14.93 -10.53
N LEU A 62 0.82 14.93 -11.10
CA LEU A 62 2.04 15.29 -10.39
C LEU A 62 2.62 16.52 -11.09
N VAL A 63 2.82 17.60 -10.33
CA VAL A 63 3.21 18.91 -10.84
C VAL A 63 4.57 19.28 -10.24
N ALA A 64 5.56 19.49 -11.10
CA ALA A 64 6.86 20.01 -10.70
C ALA A 64 6.79 21.53 -10.63
N VAL A 65 6.51 22.07 -9.43
CA VAL A 65 6.33 23.52 -9.25
C VAL A 65 7.65 24.25 -9.45
N ASP A 66 8.73 23.71 -8.89
CA ASP A 66 10.10 24.21 -9.00
C ASP A 66 11.11 23.04 -8.88
N ALA A 67 12.40 23.36 -8.68
CA ALA A 67 13.49 22.39 -8.63
C ALA A 67 13.29 21.32 -7.54
N GLU A 68 12.68 21.68 -6.41
CA GLU A 68 12.59 20.83 -5.23
C GLU A 68 11.15 20.45 -4.90
N ARG A 69 10.19 21.31 -5.22
CA ARG A 69 8.79 21.16 -4.81
C ARG A 69 7.94 20.45 -5.85
N MET A 70 7.20 19.45 -5.39
CA MET A 70 6.14 18.78 -6.12
C MET A 70 4.79 19.08 -5.48
N VAL A 71 3.75 19.22 -6.31
CA VAL A 71 2.36 19.21 -5.88
C VAL A 71 1.66 18.10 -6.63
N CYS A 72 1.07 17.17 -5.90
CA CYS A 72 0.25 16.13 -6.47
C CYS A 72 -1.23 16.48 -6.24
N VAL A 73 -2.08 16.06 -7.17
CA VAL A 73 -3.54 16.27 -7.11
C VAL A 73 -4.23 14.96 -7.47
N ALA A 74 -5.21 14.54 -6.67
CA ALA A 74 -6.02 13.36 -6.93
C ALA A 74 -7.49 13.72 -6.93
N ALA A 75 -8.23 13.27 -7.95
CA ALA A 75 -9.67 13.50 -8.04
C ALA A 75 -10.42 12.92 -6.81
N LEU A 76 -11.51 13.54 -6.39
CA LEU A 76 -12.35 13.01 -5.31
C LEU A 76 -13.34 11.97 -5.85
N PRO A 77 -13.35 10.74 -5.33
CA PRO A 77 -14.41 9.77 -5.59
C PRO A 77 -15.82 10.33 -5.38
N SER A 78 -16.03 11.13 -4.32
CA SER A 78 -17.34 11.78 -4.08
C SER A 78 -17.74 12.82 -5.13
N TYR A 79 -16.78 13.42 -5.81
CA TYR A 79 -17.03 14.31 -6.94
C TYR A 79 -17.29 13.51 -8.23
N LEU A 80 -16.47 12.49 -8.49
CA LEU A 80 -16.57 11.65 -9.69
C LEU A 80 -17.84 10.79 -9.69
N TYR A 81 -18.27 10.32 -8.51
CA TYR A 81 -19.34 9.36 -8.31
C TYR A 81 -20.27 9.81 -7.17
N PRO A 82 -21.03 10.90 -7.34
CA PRO A 82 -21.84 11.47 -6.26
C PRO A 82 -22.95 10.52 -5.77
N GLU A 83 -23.40 9.60 -6.64
CA GLU A 83 -24.44 8.62 -6.35
C GLU A 83 -23.90 7.29 -5.78
N ASP A 84 -22.58 7.10 -5.74
CA ASP A 84 -21.99 5.86 -5.22
C ASP A 84 -22.10 5.83 -3.68
N PRO A 85 -22.73 4.79 -3.08
CA PRO A 85 -22.88 4.71 -1.64
C PRO A 85 -21.55 4.63 -0.88
N ASP A 86 -20.48 4.14 -1.52
CA ASP A 86 -19.16 3.95 -0.91
C ASP A 86 -18.21 5.13 -1.11
N ARG A 87 -18.64 6.21 -1.79
CA ARG A 87 -17.79 7.39 -2.09
C ARG A 87 -17.08 7.99 -0.88
N ILE A 88 -17.73 8.05 0.28
CA ILE A 88 -17.13 8.56 1.53
C ILE A 88 -16.04 7.61 2.06
N SER A 89 -16.18 6.31 1.82
CA SER A 89 -15.15 5.31 2.16
C SER A 89 -13.92 5.50 1.28
N PHE A 90 -14.11 5.73 -0.03
CA PHE A 90 -13.00 6.00 -0.96
C PHE A 90 -12.28 7.32 -0.62
N ASP A 91 -13.01 8.39 -0.29
CA ASP A 91 -12.41 9.64 0.18
C ASP A 91 -11.57 9.43 1.45
N ARG A 92 -12.03 8.60 2.40
CA ARG A 92 -11.24 8.26 3.61
C ARG A 92 -9.97 7.46 3.28
N ARG A 93 -9.99 6.62 2.24
CA ARG A 93 -8.78 5.91 1.78
C ARG A 93 -7.77 6.88 1.20
N LEU A 94 -8.20 7.91 0.47
CA LEU A 94 -7.32 9.01 0.02
C LEU A 94 -6.61 9.66 1.21
N HIS A 95 -7.34 10.01 2.28
CA HIS A 95 -6.73 10.52 3.52
C HIS A 95 -5.73 9.55 4.15
N GLY A 96 -6.00 8.24 4.06
CA GLY A 96 -5.08 7.18 4.49
C GLY A 96 -3.73 7.25 3.76
N LEU A 97 -3.78 7.45 2.45
CA LEU A 97 -2.60 7.57 1.58
C LEU A 97 -1.88 8.93 1.66
N GLY A 98 -2.39 9.87 2.47
CA GLY A 98 -1.78 11.18 2.71
C GLY A 98 -2.39 12.34 1.92
N TRP A 99 -3.39 12.07 1.08
CA TRP A 99 -4.16 13.12 0.38
C TRP A 99 -5.11 13.79 1.38
N SER A 100 -4.73 14.96 1.89
CA SER A 100 -5.50 15.59 2.98
C SER A 100 -5.87 17.04 2.75
N GLU A 101 -5.14 17.75 1.88
CA GLU A 101 -5.40 19.16 1.65
C GLU A 101 -6.48 19.32 0.57
N PRO A 102 -7.61 19.99 0.85
CA PRO A 102 -8.62 20.23 -0.18
C PRO A 102 -8.03 21.06 -1.32
N GLY A 103 -8.31 20.61 -2.53
CA GLY A 103 -8.05 21.35 -3.75
C GLY A 103 -8.69 22.72 -3.77
N LYS A 104 -8.35 23.49 -4.81
CA LYS A 104 -8.98 24.79 -5.02
C LYS A 104 -10.47 24.58 -5.29
N PRO A 105 -11.37 25.22 -4.53
CA PRO A 105 -12.81 25.10 -4.80
C PRO A 105 -13.13 25.74 -6.15
N THR A 106 -14.09 25.14 -6.85
CA THR A 106 -14.68 25.68 -8.08
C THR A 106 -15.49 26.94 -7.80
N VAL A 107 -15.98 27.62 -8.84
CA VAL A 107 -16.76 28.86 -8.73
C VAL A 107 -18.02 28.71 -7.88
N ASP A 108 -18.62 27.51 -7.87
CA ASP A 108 -19.77 27.11 -7.06
C ASP A 108 -19.40 26.62 -5.66
N GLY A 109 -18.11 26.64 -5.28
CA GLY A 109 -17.63 26.26 -3.96
C GLY A 109 -17.36 24.76 -3.77
N THR A 110 -17.52 23.96 -4.83
CA THR A 110 -17.30 22.51 -4.80
C THR A 110 -15.80 22.21 -4.83
N VAL A 111 -15.32 21.34 -3.95
CA VAL A 111 -13.95 20.80 -4.02
C VAL A 111 -14.00 19.54 -4.86
N MET A 112 -13.15 19.46 -5.89
CA MET A 112 -13.13 18.31 -6.82
C MET A 112 -11.97 17.34 -6.55
N ASP A 113 -10.95 17.78 -5.82
CA ASP A 113 -9.70 17.05 -5.64
C ASP A 113 -9.10 17.25 -4.25
N TYR A 114 -8.23 16.32 -3.86
CA TYR A 114 -7.28 16.49 -2.76
C TYR A 114 -5.88 16.69 -3.32
N THR A 115 -5.07 17.46 -2.60
CA THR A 115 -3.67 17.68 -2.92
C THR A 115 -2.76 17.03 -1.88
N LEU A 116 -1.55 16.74 -2.34
CA LEU A 116 -0.44 16.27 -1.53
C LEU A 116 0.79 17.08 -1.95
N ASP A 117 1.34 17.87 -1.04
CA ASP A 117 2.64 18.51 -1.24
C ASP A 117 3.74 17.48 -1.04
N GLY A 118 4.76 17.50 -1.91
CA GLY A 118 5.90 16.62 -1.84
C GLY A 118 7.18 17.31 -2.26
N VAL A 119 8.28 16.59 -2.19
CA VAL A 119 9.57 17.02 -2.74
C VAL A 119 10.03 16.08 -3.84
N ARG A 120 10.77 16.62 -4.80
CA ARG A 120 11.24 15.87 -5.98
C ARG A 120 12.17 14.72 -5.61
N ASP A 121 12.99 14.89 -4.58
CA ASP A 121 13.87 13.84 -4.06
C ASP A 121 13.10 12.63 -3.49
N GLU A 122 11.79 12.78 -3.25
CA GLU A 122 10.87 11.72 -2.82
C GLU A 122 9.99 11.22 -3.99
N ALA A 123 10.46 11.34 -5.24
CA ALA A 123 9.73 10.90 -6.44
C ALA A 123 9.23 9.44 -6.36
N ASP A 124 10.02 8.54 -5.76
CA ASP A 124 9.60 7.15 -5.51
C ASP A 124 8.34 7.10 -4.65
N LEU A 125 8.29 7.85 -3.54
CA LEU A 125 7.13 7.90 -2.65
C LEU A 125 5.91 8.49 -3.36
N LEU A 126 6.09 9.56 -4.14
CA LEU A 126 4.99 10.17 -4.90
C LEU A 126 4.41 9.20 -5.93
N ALA A 127 5.27 8.41 -6.60
CA ALA A 127 4.84 7.37 -7.51
C ALA A 127 4.10 6.23 -6.79
N THR A 128 4.61 5.76 -5.65
CA THR A 128 3.94 4.75 -4.81
C THR A 128 2.55 5.23 -4.41
N VAL A 129 2.42 6.47 -3.91
CA VAL A 129 1.13 7.03 -3.50
C VAL A 129 0.17 7.13 -4.68
N ALA A 130 0.62 7.61 -5.85
CA ALA A 130 -0.21 7.67 -7.05
C ALA A 130 -0.70 6.28 -7.48
N VAL A 131 0.18 5.26 -7.48
CA VAL A 131 -0.17 3.88 -7.83
C VAL A 131 -1.13 3.26 -6.82
N ALA A 132 -0.88 3.42 -5.52
CA ALA A 132 -1.78 2.96 -4.46
C ALA A 132 -3.17 3.61 -4.61
N THR A 133 -3.23 4.88 -5.00
CA THR A 133 -4.49 5.58 -5.26
C THR A 133 -5.30 4.88 -6.35
N PHE A 134 -4.69 4.54 -7.49
CA PHE A 134 -5.36 3.77 -8.55
C PHE A 134 -5.76 2.36 -8.13
N ARG A 135 -4.89 1.66 -7.42
CA ARG A 135 -5.14 0.25 -7.05
C ARG A 135 -6.16 0.11 -5.92
N GLU A 136 -6.08 0.94 -4.90
CA GLU A 136 -6.78 0.73 -3.63
C GLU A 136 -8.02 1.61 -3.46
N VAL A 137 -8.04 2.79 -4.10
CA VAL A 137 -9.19 3.70 -4.05
C VAL A 137 -10.10 3.45 -5.24
N TRP A 138 -9.56 3.47 -6.46
CA TRP A 138 -10.35 3.29 -7.67
C TRP A 138 -10.41 1.85 -8.20
N ASN A 139 -9.76 0.90 -7.51
CA ASN A 139 -9.77 -0.52 -7.85
C ASN A 139 -9.38 -0.80 -9.32
N VAL A 140 -8.42 -0.03 -9.85
CA VAL A 140 -7.89 -0.27 -11.20
C VAL A 140 -7.18 -1.63 -11.19
N PRO A 141 -7.59 -2.59 -12.02
CA PRO A 141 -7.14 -3.97 -11.93
C PRO A 141 -5.74 -4.18 -12.52
N HIS A 142 -5.29 -3.32 -13.44
CA HIS A 142 -4.00 -3.44 -14.12
C HIS A 142 -3.54 -2.07 -14.65
N PRO A 143 -2.23 -1.75 -14.66
CA PRO A 143 -1.74 -0.43 -15.10
C PRO A 143 -1.96 -0.16 -16.60
N SER A 144 -2.25 -1.16 -17.42
CA SER A 144 -2.61 -0.95 -18.84
C SER A 144 -3.93 -0.21 -19.03
N PHE A 145 -4.75 -0.10 -17.99
CA PHE A 145 -5.93 0.75 -17.99
C PHE A 145 -5.59 2.22 -17.70
N LEU A 146 -4.33 2.54 -17.42
CA LEU A 146 -3.88 3.91 -17.19
C LEU A 146 -3.23 4.48 -18.45
N SER A 147 -3.52 5.75 -18.72
CA SER A 147 -2.80 6.56 -19.69
C SER A 147 -2.09 7.70 -18.98
N ALA A 148 -0.86 8.00 -19.38
CA ALA A 148 -0.10 9.11 -18.84
C ALA A 148 0.18 10.16 -19.92
N TRP A 149 0.00 11.43 -19.59
CA TRP A 149 0.19 12.55 -20.48
C TRP A 149 0.97 13.66 -19.77
N THR A 150 2.11 14.05 -20.31
CA THR A 150 2.91 15.15 -19.78
C THR A 150 2.58 16.43 -20.52
N VAL A 151 2.57 17.54 -19.80
CA VAL A 151 2.48 18.90 -20.34
C VAL A 151 3.65 19.70 -19.80
N GLY A 152 4.41 20.31 -20.71
CA GLY A 152 5.51 21.19 -20.36
C GLY A 152 5.49 22.50 -21.15
N PRO A 153 6.46 23.41 -20.87
CA PRO A 153 6.53 24.70 -21.55
C PRO A 153 6.89 24.50 -23.03
N GLY A 154 5.93 24.76 -23.92
CA GLY A 154 6.09 24.74 -25.39
C GLY A 154 5.47 23.52 -26.09
N GLU A 155 5.26 23.63 -27.40
CA GLU A 155 4.56 22.61 -28.20
C GLU A 155 5.29 21.26 -28.27
N SER A 156 6.61 21.22 -28.06
CA SER A 156 7.42 19.99 -28.08
C SER A 156 7.52 19.28 -26.72
N GLY A 157 7.08 19.91 -25.62
CA GLY A 157 7.18 19.37 -24.26
C GLY A 157 5.92 18.65 -23.76
N SER A 158 4.89 18.54 -24.60
CA SER A 158 3.60 17.94 -24.24
C SER A 158 3.33 16.70 -25.08
N GLY A 159 2.88 15.61 -24.45
CA GLY A 159 2.60 14.37 -25.16
C GLY A 159 2.39 13.15 -24.27
N PRO A 160 2.01 12.01 -24.87
CA PRO A 160 1.80 10.76 -24.14
C PRO A 160 3.13 10.20 -23.61
N VAL A 161 3.10 9.65 -22.40
CA VAL A 161 4.26 9.00 -21.76
C VAL A 161 3.98 7.51 -21.60
N ALA A 162 4.90 6.68 -22.11
CA ALA A 162 4.80 5.23 -21.98
C ALA A 162 5.38 4.75 -20.64
N LEU A 163 4.55 4.75 -19.59
CA LEU A 163 4.96 4.24 -18.28
C LEU A 163 4.83 2.72 -18.15
N ALA A 164 3.96 2.09 -18.93
CA ALA A 164 3.72 0.64 -18.88
C ALA A 164 4.72 -0.20 -19.71
N HIS A 165 5.51 0.44 -20.57
CA HIS A 165 6.44 -0.23 -21.48
C HIS A 165 7.80 0.45 -21.43
N VAL A 166 8.87 -0.33 -21.24
CA VAL A 166 10.24 0.18 -21.34
C VAL A 166 10.47 0.72 -22.75
N THR A 167 10.68 2.03 -22.90
CA THR A 167 11.44 2.54 -24.03
C THR A 167 12.90 2.25 -23.72
N VAL A 168 13.50 1.32 -24.47
CA VAL A 168 14.84 0.76 -24.21
C VAL A 168 15.98 1.78 -24.35
N ASP A 169 15.71 3.07 -24.57
CA ASP A 169 16.71 3.96 -25.17
C ASP A 169 17.44 4.93 -24.23
N GLU A 170 17.10 5.07 -22.95
CA GLU A 170 17.89 5.91 -22.04
C GLU A 170 18.10 5.25 -20.68
N ARG A 171 19.28 4.64 -20.51
CA ARG A 171 19.86 4.36 -19.20
C ARG A 171 20.65 5.58 -18.71
N PRO A 172 20.22 6.30 -17.67
CA PRO A 172 21.16 7.04 -16.84
C PRO A 172 21.93 6.06 -15.96
N ARG A 173 23.23 6.33 -15.83
CA ARG A 173 24.22 5.50 -15.14
C ARG A 173 23.92 5.40 -13.65
N SER A 174 24.08 4.17 -13.14
CA SER A 174 24.14 3.73 -11.75
C SER A 174 24.18 4.81 -10.67
N VAL A 175 23.07 4.94 -9.93
CA VAL A 175 23.08 5.47 -8.56
C VAL A 175 23.30 4.27 -7.62
N THR A 176 24.32 4.38 -6.78
CA THR A 176 24.66 3.40 -5.72
C THR A 176 23.48 3.13 -4.79
N PRO A 177 23.32 1.90 -4.28
CA PRO A 177 22.15 1.53 -3.48
C PRO A 177 22.21 2.23 -2.12
N ARG A 178 21.25 3.12 -1.87
CA ARG A 178 20.92 3.57 -0.50
C ARG A 178 20.16 2.43 0.18
N THR A 179 20.52 2.17 1.42
CA THR A 179 20.02 1.09 2.28
C THR A 179 18.50 1.01 2.20
N SER A 180 18.03 -0.03 1.53
CA SER A 180 16.62 -0.31 1.33
C SER A 180 15.98 -0.58 2.68
N THR A 181 15.11 0.32 3.14
CA THR A 181 14.09 -0.05 4.14
C THR A 181 13.33 -1.24 3.57
N PRO A 182 13.12 -2.32 4.33
CA PRO A 182 12.37 -3.47 3.83
C PRO A 182 10.96 -2.99 3.45
N SER A 183 10.62 -3.17 2.17
CA SER A 183 9.29 -2.85 1.63
C SER A 183 8.23 -3.56 2.46
N ALA A 184 7.10 -2.89 2.71
CA ALA A 184 5.96 -3.47 3.41
C ALA A 184 5.48 -4.79 2.77
N ASP A 185 5.74 -4.99 1.47
CA ASP A 185 5.41 -6.20 0.71
C ASP A 185 6.26 -7.43 1.07
N SER A 186 7.37 -7.25 1.79
CA SER A 186 8.17 -8.36 2.33
C SER A 186 7.63 -8.95 3.63
N LEU A 187 6.57 -8.35 4.18
CA LEU A 187 6.00 -8.75 5.47
C LEU A 187 5.00 -9.90 5.33
N PRO A 188 4.91 -10.78 6.34
CA PRO A 188 3.86 -11.79 6.41
C PRO A 188 2.47 -11.17 6.20
N THR A 189 1.64 -11.81 5.40
CA THR A 189 0.32 -11.30 5.01
C THR A 189 -0.56 -11.00 6.23
N GLU A 190 -0.50 -11.85 7.25
CA GLU A 190 -1.21 -11.71 8.51
C GLU A 190 -0.84 -10.41 9.22
N LEU A 191 0.45 -10.07 9.21
CA LEU A 191 0.97 -8.87 9.83
C LEU A 191 0.55 -7.62 9.04
N ARG A 192 0.58 -7.69 7.70
CA ARG A 192 0.10 -6.60 6.84
C ARG A 192 -1.38 -6.33 7.07
N SER A 193 -2.22 -7.37 7.04
CA SER A 193 -3.66 -7.25 7.29
C SER A 193 -3.97 -6.67 8.67
N LEU A 194 -3.31 -7.17 9.73
CA LEU A 194 -3.51 -6.66 11.08
C LEU A 194 -3.06 -5.20 11.22
N HIS A 195 -1.96 -4.83 10.56
CA HIS A 195 -1.48 -3.46 10.54
C HIS A 195 -2.48 -2.51 9.88
N THR A 196 -3.02 -2.89 8.71
CA THR A 196 -4.07 -2.12 8.02
C THR A 196 -5.30 -1.90 8.93
N PHE A 197 -5.72 -2.91 9.70
CA PHE A 197 -6.80 -2.73 10.68
C PHE A 197 -6.47 -1.72 11.78
N CYS A 198 -5.27 -1.80 12.37
CA CYS A 198 -4.83 -0.87 13.40
C CYS A 198 -4.69 0.56 12.87
N GLU A 199 -4.27 0.71 11.62
CA GLU A 199 -4.15 2.00 10.95
C GLU A 199 -5.51 2.63 10.67
N LEU A 200 -6.45 1.84 10.12
CA LEU A 200 -7.82 2.28 9.81
C LEU A 200 -8.57 2.74 11.06
N ILE A 201 -8.42 1.98 12.14
CA ILE A 201 -9.15 2.21 13.39
C ILE A 201 -8.41 3.22 14.28
N GLY A 202 -7.11 3.44 14.05
CA GLY A 202 -6.27 4.38 14.79
C GLY A 202 -5.99 3.97 16.24
N HIS A 203 -6.30 2.73 16.60
CA HIS A 203 -6.05 2.17 17.93
C HIS A 203 -5.80 0.66 17.86
N ARG A 204 -5.46 0.05 19.01
CA ARG A 204 -5.26 -1.40 19.13
C ARG A 204 -6.57 -2.14 18.89
N VAL A 205 -6.49 -3.31 18.26
CA VAL A 205 -7.64 -4.21 18.08
C VAL A 205 -7.72 -5.24 19.22
N ASP A 206 -8.89 -5.82 19.45
CA ASP A 206 -9.08 -6.83 20.49
C ASP A 206 -8.44 -8.19 20.15
N ALA A 207 -8.26 -9.03 21.16
CA ALA A 207 -7.63 -10.34 21.02
C ALA A 207 -8.39 -11.28 20.08
N ALA A 208 -9.72 -11.19 20.00
CA ALA A 208 -10.52 -12.02 19.12
C ALA A 208 -10.25 -11.67 17.64
N THR A 209 -10.14 -10.38 17.33
CA THR A 209 -9.78 -9.86 16.01
C THR A 209 -8.35 -10.28 15.64
N VAL A 210 -7.39 -10.19 16.58
CA VAL A 210 -6.00 -10.63 16.35
C VAL A 210 -5.95 -12.12 16.01
N LEU A 211 -6.64 -12.96 16.78
CA LEU A 211 -6.68 -14.41 16.53
C LEU A 211 -7.38 -14.73 15.21
N SER A 212 -8.42 -13.96 14.83
CA SER A 212 -9.10 -14.13 13.55
C SER A 212 -8.22 -13.76 12.36
N VAL A 213 -7.41 -12.71 12.47
CA VAL A 213 -6.57 -12.21 11.35
C VAL A 213 -5.26 -13.00 11.24
N CYS A 214 -4.63 -13.32 12.37
CA CYS A 214 -3.33 -14.00 12.39
C CYS A 214 -3.43 -15.52 12.45
N GLY A 215 -4.60 -16.09 12.72
CA GLY A 215 -4.83 -17.53 12.72
C GLY A 215 -3.84 -18.30 13.59
N SER A 216 -3.08 -19.22 12.97
CA SER A 216 -2.08 -20.04 13.64
C SER A 216 -0.67 -19.42 13.66
N ALA A 217 -0.46 -18.23 13.10
CA ALA A 217 0.86 -17.60 13.01
C ALA A 217 1.51 -17.37 14.38
N ASP A 218 2.85 -17.31 14.40
CA ASP A 218 3.61 -16.98 15.61
C ASP A 218 3.46 -15.49 15.95
N LEU A 219 2.50 -15.19 16.84
CA LEU A 219 2.24 -13.82 17.30
C LEU A 219 3.47 -13.18 17.96
N GLY A 220 4.37 -13.98 18.53
CA GLY A 220 5.62 -13.52 19.13
C GLY A 220 6.58 -12.99 18.07
N GLU A 221 6.78 -13.74 17.00
CA GLU A 221 7.60 -13.35 15.85
C GLU A 221 7.03 -12.11 15.15
N LEU A 222 5.73 -12.13 14.83
CA LEU A 222 5.05 -10.99 14.19
C LEU A 222 5.16 -9.71 15.03
N ARG A 223 5.11 -9.82 16.36
CA ARG A 223 5.27 -8.68 17.26
C ARG A 223 6.68 -8.11 17.23
N VAL A 224 7.70 -8.96 17.12
CA VAL A 224 9.10 -8.51 16.99
C VAL A 224 9.27 -7.69 15.70
N ILE A 225 8.72 -8.19 14.59
CA ILE A 225 8.74 -7.50 13.30
C ILE A 225 8.00 -6.15 13.38
N ALA A 226 6.79 -6.12 13.93
CA ALA A 226 6.00 -4.89 14.11
C ALA A 226 6.76 -3.82 14.92
N ARG A 227 7.46 -4.22 15.99
CA ARG A 227 8.28 -3.31 16.81
C ARG A 227 9.52 -2.82 16.09
N ALA A 228 10.11 -3.62 15.21
CA ALA A 228 11.22 -3.16 14.36
C ALA A 228 10.74 -2.03 13.44
N HIS A 229 9.63 -2.24 12.71
CA HIS A 229 9.06 -1.21 11.84
C HIS A 229 8.63 0.05 12.59
N ALA A 230 8.05 -0.08 13.79
CA ALA A 230 7.72 1.07 14.63
C ALA A 230 8.96 1.94 14.95
N ARG A 231 10.09 1.31 15.26
CA ARG A 231 11.35 2.01 15.54
C ARG A 231 11.90 2.66 14.28
N ASP A 232 11.94 1.94 13.17
CA ASP A 232 12.46 2.47 11.90
C ASP A 232 11.67 3.70 11.44
N CYS A 233 10.34 3.65 11.57
CA CYS A 233 9.46 4.79 11.28
C CYS A 233 9.71 5.97 12.23
N ALA A 234 9.92 5.70 13.54
CA ALA A 234 10.19 6.75 14.53
C ALA A 234 11.54 7.44 14.26
N GLU A 235 12.58 6.66 13.99
CA GLU A 235 13.90 7.17 13.60
C GLU A 235 13.83 7.98 12.30
N HIS A 236 13.05 7.51 11.33
CA HIS A 236 12.81 8.26 10.09
C HIS A 236 12.10 9.59 10.37
N ALA A 237 11.08 9.59 11.24
CA ALA A 237 10.39 10.81 11.62
C ALA A 237 11.31 11.82 12.33
N ASP A 238 12.25 11.34 13.14
CA ASP A 238 13.26 12.17 13.79
C ASP A 238 14.22 12.76 12.76
N ARG A 239 14.68 11.98 11.78
CA ARG A 239 15.51 12.47 10.66
C ARG A 239 14.78 13.56 9.86
N CYS A 240 13.52 13.35 9.47
CA CYS A 240 12.72 14.37 8.78
C CYS A 240 12.61 15.66 9.59
N ARG A 241 12.41 15.55 10.91
CA ARG A 241 12.33 16.72 11.79
C ARG A 241 13.65 17.49 11.84
N THR A 242 14.77 16.78 11.98
CA THR A 242 16.10 17.41 11.97
C THR A 242 16.44 18.04 10.62
N ALA A 243 15.89 17.50 9.53
CA ALA A 243 16.01 18.05 8.18
C ALA A 243 15.01 19.19 7.87
N GLY A 244 14.14 19.57 8.82
CA GLY A 244 13.18 20.66 8.65
C GLY A 244 11.85 20.28 7.98
N SER A 245 11.65 19.00 7.62
CA SER A 245 10.36 18.53 7.07
C SER A 245 9.41 18.13 8.19
N GLU A 246 8.58 19.07 8.65
CA GLU A 246 7.57 18.80 9.67
C GLU A 246 6.48 17.83 9.21
N ILE A 247 6.07 17.93 7.94
CA ILE A 247 4.97 17.13 7.38
C ILE A 247 5.40 15.66 7.30
N SER A 248 6.55 15.37 6.69
CA SER A 248 7.10 14.01 6.64
C SER A 248 7.33 13.47 8.07
N SER A 249 7.82 14.30 9.00
CA SER A 249 7.96 13.89 10.40
C SER A 249 6.61 13.48 11.03
N ARG A 250 5.51 14.18 10.72
CA ARG A 250 4.17 13.84 11.22
C ARG A 250 3.64 12.54 10.62
N VAL A 251 3.83 12.32 9.32
CA VAL A 251 3.44 11.08 8.63
C VAL A 251 4.18 9.88 9.20
N TRP A 252 5.51 9.94 9.29
CA TRP A 252 6.33 8.86 9.84
C TRP A 252 6.06 8.60 11.33
N ARG A 253 5.73 9.65 12.11
CA ARG A 253 5.24 9.49 13.49
C ARG A 253 3.89 8.78 13.56
N ARG A 254 2.97 9.05 12.62
CA ARG A 254 1.69 8.35 12.53
C ARG A 254 1.92 6.88 12.20
N GLN A 255 2.82 6.58 11.27
CA GLN A 255 3.19 5.21 10.92
C GLN A 255 3.85 4.46 12.09
N ALA A 256 4.76 5.12 12.81
CA ALA A 256 5.37 4.55 14.01
C ALA A 256 4.30 4.19 15.07
N ARG A 257 3.30 5.06 15.26
CA ARG A 257 2.18 4.79 16.16
C ARG A 257 1.34 3.62 15.69
N SER A 258 0.92 3.55 14.42
CA SER A 258 0.12 2.44 13.92
C SER A 258 0.84 1.10 14.10
N TRP A 259 2.14 1.04 13.86
CA TRP A 259 2.96 -0.16 14.12
C TRP A 259 3.05 -0.53 15.61
N LEU A 260 3.09 0.45 16.52
CA LEU A 260 2.99 0.19 17.96
C LEU A 260 1.63 -0.38 18.35
N HIS A 261 0.54 0.16 17.79
CA HIS A 261 -0.81 -0.39 18.00
C HIS A 261 -0.90 -1.84 17.51
N THR A 262 -0.28 -2.17 16.37
CA THR A 262 -0.18 -3.55 15.86
C THR A 262 0.59 -4.45 16.83
N ALA A 263 1.77 -4.02 17.31
CA ALA A 263 2.58 -4.79 18.25
C ALA A 263 1.87 -5.03 19.59
N ASP A 264 1.15 -4.03 20.09
CA ASP A 264 0.39 -4.15 21.34
C ASP A 264 -0.84 -5.05 21.18
N SER A 265 -1.49 -5.02 20.01
CA SER A 265 -2.58 -5.94 19.68
C SER A 265 -2.09 -7.39 19.65
N LEU A 266 -0.95 -7.66 18.99
CA LEU A 266 -0.32 -8.99 18.94
C LEU A 266 0.04 -9.51 20.34
N ARG A 267 0.53 -8.63 21.22
CA ARG A 267 0.81 -8.99 22.62
C ARG A 267 -0.47 -9.43 23.34
N ALA A 268 -1.54 -8.64 23.24
CA ALA A 268 -2.81 -8.96 23.88
C ALA A 268 -3.39 -10.29 23.36
N GLY A 269 -3.31 -10.53 22.05
CA GLY A 269 -3.70 -11.80 21.43
C GLY A 269 -2.90 -13.02 21.94
N GLY A 270 -1.58 -12.86 22.11
CA GLY A 270 -0.71 -13.91 22.65
C GLY A 270 -1.00 -14.26 24.11
N ASP A 271 -1.29 -13.25 24.95
CA ASP A 271 -1.61 -13.44 26.38
C ASP A 271 -2.97 -14.14 26.59
N THR A 272 -3.84 -14.16 25.56
CA THR A 272 -5.21 -14.70 25.66
C THR A 272 -5.32 -16.13 25.11
N ARG A 273 -4.26 -16.67 24.48
CA ARG A 273 -4.27 -18.04 23.95
C ARG A 273 -4.25 -19.00 25.15
N PRO A 274 -5.32 -19.79 25.39
CA PRO A 274 -5.29 -20.76 26.48
C PRO A 274 -4.16 -21.74 26.19
N SER A 275 -3.21 -21.84 27.11
CA SER A 275 -2.18 -22.88 27.11
C SER A 275 -2.88 -24.22 26.87
N GLU A 276 -2.56 -24.90 25.77
CA GLU A 276 -3.04 -26.26 25.58
C GLU A 276 -2.65 -27.09 26.81
N PRO A 277 -3.57 -27.86 27.41
CA PRO A 277 -3.20 -28.76 28.49
C PRO A 277 -2.21 -29.78 27.93
N GLU A 278 -1.05 -29.89 28.57
CA GLU A 278 -0.06 -30.93 28.29
C GLU A 278 -0.77 -32.29 28.16
N SER A 279 -0.69 -32.86 26.96
CA SER A 279 -1.06 -34.24 26.67
C SER A 279 -0.16 -35.17 27.50
N GLY A 280 -0.60 -35.44 28.72
CA GLY A 280 0.11 -36.22 29.73
C GLY A 280 -0.81 -37.20 30.45
N ALA A 281 -1.77 -37.80 29.76
CA ALA A 281 -2.53 -38.92 30.28
C ALA A 281 -1.97 -40.23 29.69
N ARG A 282 -1.09 -40.89 30.46
CA ARG A 282 -0.71 -42.29 30.26
C ARG A 282 -1.97 -43.16 30.19
N PRO A 283 -2.08 -44.12 29.25
CA PRO A 283 -3.12 -45.14 29.33
C PRO A 283 -2.81 -46.06 30.51
N SER A 284 -3.70 -46.05 31.51
CA SER A 284 -3.79 -47.08 32.54
C SER A 284 -4.01 -48.43 31.85
N GLY A 285 -3.04 -49.33 32.01
CA GLY A 285 -3.11 -50.68 31.44
C GLY A 285 -4.26 -51.50 32.05
N PRO A 286 -4.85 -52.45 31.30
CA PRO A 286 -5.83 -53.35 31.83
C PRO A 286 -5.18 -54.40 32.74
N ASP A 287 -5.73 -54.54 33.94
CA ASP A 287 -5.51 -55.64 34.88
C ASP A 287 -5.62 -56.99 34.17
N SER A 288 -4.49 -57.70 34.05
CA SER A 288 -4.47 -59.13 33.77
C SER A 288 -4.63 -59.90 35.07
N ALA A 289 -5.88 -60.23 35.42
CA ALA A 289 -6.17 -61.27 36.39
C ALA A 289 -5.85 -62.65 35.78
N ALA A 290 -4.64 -63.15 36.05
CA ALA A 290 -4.25 -64.52 35.76
C ALA A 290 -4.94 -65.47 36.76
N LYS A 291 -5.78 -66.35 36.22
CA LYS A 291 -6.13 -67.63 36.84
C LYS A 291 -4.85 -68.42 37.09
N SER A 292 -4.67 -68.94 38.30
CA SER A 292 -3.91 -70.17 38.53
C SER A 292 -4.65 -71.03 39.54
N ALA A 293 -5.10 -72.17 39.04
CA ALA A 293 -5.54 -73.31 39.82
C ALA A 293 -4.36 -74.28 39.95
N GLY A 294 -4.24 -74.93 41.11
CA GLY A 294 -3.72 -76.29 41.24
C GLY A 294 -2.28 -76.46 41.71
N SER A 295 -2.10 -76.71 43.00
CA SER A 295 -1.80 -78.07 43.53
C SER A 295 -2.05 -78.10 45.03
#